data_AF-A0A373FS14-F1
#
_entry.id   AF-A0A373FS14-F1
#
_cell.length_a   1.000
_cell.length_b   1.000
_cell.length_c   1.000
_cell.angle_alpha   90.00
_cell.angle_beta   90.00
_cell.angle_gamma   90.00
#
_symmetry.space_group_name_H-M   'P 1'
#
loop_
_entity.id
_entity.type
_entity.pdbx_description
1 polymer ?
#
loop_
_entity_poly.entity_id
_entity_poly.type
_entity_poly.pdbx_seq_one_letter_code
_entity_poly.pdbx_strand_id
1 'polypeptide(L)'
;MKAGVIYDVVDRSDPTLQIGWIKDGQFFNASKSPAVYCADLAGKNLVARGQNEGVVLGQIDGLTMSRNGNGRVFDLVPRAST
;
A
#
# COMPACT_ATOMS: atom_id res chain seq x y z
N MET A 1 10.42 -8.71 -1.88
CA MET A 1 10.67 -7.30 -2.24
C MET A 1 12.17 -7.07 -2.24
N LYS A 2 12.73 -6.34 -3.22
CA LYS A 2 14.16 -5.99 -3.20
C LYS A 2 14.39 -4.91 -2.15
N ALA A 3 15.43 -5.04 -1.32
CA ALA A 3 15.82 -3.99 -0.39
C ALA A 3 16.07 -2.67 -1.14
N GLY A 4 15.54 -1.55 -0.63
CA GLY A 4 15.69 -0.23 -1.25
C GLY A 4 14.74 0.09 -2.41
N VAL A 5 13.68 -0.71 -2.62
CA VAL A 5 12.61 -0.37 -3.58
C VAL A 5 11.38 0.11 -2.82
N ILE A 6 10.89 1.29 -3.20
CA ILE A 6 9.58 1.79 -2.77
C ILE A 6 8.57 1.35 -3.83
N TYR A 7 7.40 0.91 -3.41
CA TYR A 7 6.29 0.63 -4.33
C TYR A 7 5.24 1.71 -4.16
N ASP A 8 5.09 2.59 -5.15
CA ASP A 8 3.98 3.53 -5.16
C ASP A 8 2.69 2.75 -5.43
N VAL A 9 1.65 3.06 -4.68
CA VAL A 9 0.34 2.39 -4.77
C VAL A 9 -0.60 3.31 -5.53
N VAL A 10 -0.95 2.91 -6.74
CA VAL A 10 -1.69 3.73 -7.70
C VAL A 10 -3.06 3.11 -7.97
N ASP A 11 -4.10 3.94 -8.06
CA ASP A 11 -5.43 3.46 -8.45
C ASP A 11 -5.41 2.93 -9.88
N ARG A 12 -5.79 1.66 -10.08
CA ARG A 12 -5.79 1.05 -11.42
C ARG A 12 -6.80 1.73 -12.35
N SER A 13 -7.90 2.27 -11.80
CA SER A 13 -8.92 2.96 -12.58
C SER A 13 -8.53 4.40 -12.95
N ASP A 14 -7.58 4.98 -12.22
CA ASP A 14 -6.98 6.28 -12.49
C ASP A 14 -5.48 6.26 -12.14
N PRO A 15 -4.61 5.92 -13.11
CA PRO A 15 -3.17 5.80 -12.89
C PRO A 15 -2.47 7.11 -12.47
N THR A 16 -3.16 8.25 -12.51
CA THR A 16 -2.62 9.52 -12.03
C THR A 16 -2.79 9.69 -10.51
N LEU A 17 -3.66 8.87 -9.89
CA LEU A 17 -3.98 8.93 -8.48
C LEU A 17 -3.09 7.97 -7.66
N GLN A 18 -2.07 8.53 -7.01
CA GLN A 18 -1.30 7.82 -5.99
C GLN A 18 -2.03 7.85 -4.64
N ILE A 19 -2.38 6.70 -4.09
CA ILE A 19 -3.05 6.59 -2.78
C ILE A 19 -2.07 6.41 -1.63
N GLY A 20 -0.84 6.00 -1.92
CA GLY A 20 0.17 5.73 -0.91
C GLY A 20 1.45 5.14 -1.49
N TRP A 21 2.30 4.63 -0.60
CA TRP A 21 3.47 3.85 -0.98
C TRP A 21 3.79 2.81 0.08
N ILE A 22 4.46 1.73 -0.35
CA ILE A 22 5.01 0.70 0.52
C ILE A 22 6.53 0.82 0.52
N LYS A 23 7.10 0.99 1.71
CA LYS A 23 8.55 1.01 1.93
C LYS A 23 8.87 0.15 3.14
N ASP A 24 9.84 -0.76 3.00
CA ASP A 24 10.32 -1.61 4.10
C ASP A 24 9.20 -2.39 4.82
N GLY A 25 8.20 -2.86 4.04
CA GLY A 25 7.03 -3.57 4.58
C GLY A 25 5.99 -2.67 5.26
N GLN A 26 6.16 -1.35 5.23
CA GLN A 26 5.23 -0.39 5.82
C GLN A 26 4.47 0.37 4.73
N PHE A 27 3.16 0.53 4.91
CA PHE A 27 2.33 1.34 4.03
C PHE A 27 2.04 2.70 4.62
N PHE A 28 2.25 3.72 3.78
CA PHE A 28 2.00 5.12 4.08
C PHE A 28 0.85 5.63 3.21
N ASN A 29 -0.18 6.17 3.83
CA ASN A 29 -1.32 6.75 3.15
C ASN A 29 -0.99 8.18 2.69
N ALA A 30 -0.86 8.38 1.38
CA ALA A 30 -0.56 9.67 0.75
C ALA A 30 -1.78 10.59 0.65
N SER A 31 -2.98 10.08 0.91
CA SER A 31 -4.21 10.90 0.96
C SER A 31 -4.27 11.80 2.20
N LYS A 32 -3.31 11.67 3.12
CA LYS A 32 -3.14 12.51 4.31
C LYS A 32 -1.91 13.39 4.11
N SER A 33 -1.97 14.62 4.62
CA SER A 33 -0.83 15.55 4.65
C SER A 33 -0.53 15.95 6.10
N PRO A 34 0.64 15.58 6.66
CA PRO A 34 1.66 14.70 6.06
C PRO A 34 1.14 13.27 5.87
N ALA A 35 1.81 12.49 5.02
CA ALA A 35 1.47 11.09 4.83
C ALA A 35 1.64 10.31 6.15
N VAL A 36 0.71 9.40 6.41
CA VAL A 36 0.65 8.68 7.68
C VAL A 36 0.94 7.20 7.45
N TYR A 37 1.89 6.67 8.20
CA TYR A 37 2.08 5.22 8.34
C TYR A 37 0.87 4.60 9.01
N CYS A 38 0.14 3.73 8.30
CA CYS A 38 -1.14 3.23 8.78
C CYS A 38 -1.33 1.72 8.65
N ALA A 39 -0.38 0.99 8.06
CA ALA A 39 -0.47 -0.46 7.97
C ALA A 39 0.89 -1.13 7.75
N ASP A 40 1.00 -2.36 8.23
CA ASP A 40 2.14 -3.25 8.04
C ASP A 40 1.82 -4.35 7.02
N LEU A 41 2.81 -4.75 6.25
CA LEU A 41 2.73 -5.92 5.38
C LEU A 41 3.11 -7.17 6.19
N ALA A 42 2.11 -8.00 6.47
CA ALA A 42 2.26 -9.31 7.08
C ALA A 42 2.05 -10.40 6.03
N GLY A 43 3.14 -10.89 5.45
CA GLY A 43 3.09 -11.82 4.31
C GLY A 43 2.48 -11.14 3.08
N LYS A 44 1.31 -11.61 2.64
CA LYS A 44 0.53 -10.98 1.55
C LYS A 44 -0.49 -9.95 2.05
N ASN A 45 -0.71 -9.84 3.36
CA ASN A 45 -1.80 -9.03 3.90
C ASN A 45 -1.29 -7.66 4.33
N LEU A 46 -2.00 -6.60 3.94
CA LEU A 46 -1.81 -5.27 4.49
C LEU A 46 -2.68 -5.12 5.73
N VAL A 47 -2.08 -5.09 6.90
CA VAL A 47 -2.74 -5.10 8.21
C VAL A 47 -2.69 -3.72 8.83
N ALA A 48 -3.85 -3.16 9.13
CA ALA A 48 -3.96 -1.81 9.68
C ALA A 48 -3.27 -1.68 11.04
N ARG A 49 -2.84 -0.45 11.33
CA ARG A 49 -2.25 0.00 12.59
C ARG A 49 -3.10 1.11 13.19
N GLY A 50 -3.08 1.26 14.52
CA GLY A 50 -3.80 2.30 15.24
C GLY A 50 -5.28 1.95 15.47
N GLN A 51 -6.20 2.86 15.13
CA GLN A 51 -7.62 2.75 15.50
C GLN A 51 -8.34 1.48 14.99
N ASN A 52 -7.78 0.79 13.99
CA ASN A 52 -8.33 -0.46 13.41
C ASN A 52 -7.28 -1.58 13.43
N GLU A 53 -6.39 -1.61 14.43
CA GLU A 53 -5.28 -2.56 14.51
C GLU A 53 -5.73 -4.03 14.30
N GLY A 54 -4.98 -4.76 13.48
CA GLY A 54 -5.25 -6.17 13.17
C GLY A 54 -6.22 -6.41 12.01
N VAL A 55 -6.90 -5.38 11.50
CA VAL A 55 -7.79 -5.51 10.34
C VAL A 55 -6.98 -5.62 9.04
N VAL A 56 -7.28 -6.63 8.22
CA VAL A 56 -6.71 -6.75 6.86
C VAL A 56 -7.40 -5.75 5.92
N LEU A 57 -6.66 -4.72 5.51
CA LEU A 57 -7.10 -3.67 4.60
C LEU A 57 -7.05 -4.09 3.13
N GLY A 58 -6.21 -5.05 2.80
CA GLY A 58 -6.04 -5.55 1.45
C GLY A 58 -5.00 -6.67 1.37
N GLN A 59 -4.92 -7.28 0.20
CA GLN A 59 -3.99 -8.36 -0.09
C GLN A 59 -3.16 -8.02 -1.32
N ILE A 60 -1.87 -8.36 -1.26
CA ILE A 60 -0.91 -8.17 -2.34
C ILE A 60 -0.67 -9.50 -3.04
N ASP A 61 -0.79 -9.47 -4.36
CA ASP A 61 -0.38 -10.57 -5.23
C ASP A 61 0.42 -10.02 -6.41
N GLY A 62 1.70 -10.38 -6.48
CA GLY A 62 2.64 -9.80 -7.44
C GLY A 62 2.76 -8.28 -7.29
N LEU A 63 2.50 -7.54 -8.38
CA LEU A 63 2.52 -6.07 -8.43
C LEU A 63 1.10 -5.47 -8.33
N THR A 64 0.18 -6.18 -7.70
CA THR A 64 -1.20 -5.76 -7.55
C THR A 64 -1.62 -5.85 -6.09
N MET A 65 -2.37 -4.85 -5.62
CA MET A 65 -3.00 -4.85 -4.30
C MET A 65 -4.53 -4.78 -4.45
N SER A 66 -5.25 -5.71 -3.85
CA SER A 66 -6.71 -5.69 -3.80
C SER A 66 -7.18 -5.22 -2.42
N ARG A 67 -8.00 -4.16 -2.38
CA ARG A 67 -8.60 -3.65 -1.15
C ARG A 67 -9.69 -4.60 -0.65
N ASN A 68 -9.68 -4.86 0.65
CA ASN A 68 -10.73 -5.62 1.29
C ASN A 68 -12.03 -4.78 1.38
N GLY A 69 -13.19 -5.43 1.30
CA GLY A 69 -14.53 -4.83 1.48
C GLY A 69 -15.13 -4.10 0.27
N ASN A 70 -14.31 -3.49 -0.60
CA ASN A 70 -14.82 -2.65 -1.70
C ASN A 70 -14.36 -3.09 -3.11
N GLY A 71 -13.58 -4.16 -3.23
CA GLY A 71 -13.15 -4.71 -4.53
C GLY A 71 -12.23 -3.82 -5.37
N ARG A 72 -11.76 -2.69 -4.82
CA ARG A 72 -10.81 -1.80 -5.51
C ARG A 72 -9.46 -2.47 -5.68
N VAL A 73 -8.84 -2.29 -6.84
CA VAL A 73 -7.54 -2.84 -7.17
C VAL A 73 -6.56 -1.71 -7.48
N PHE A 74 -5.35 -1.86 -6.97
CA PHE A 74 -4.27 -0.89 -7.12
C PHE A 74 -3.05 -1.56 -7.73
N ASP A 75 -2.32 -0.80 -8.54
CA ASP A 75 -1.05 -1.22 -9.10
C ASP A 75 0.11 -0.79 -8.20
N LEU A 76 1.09 -1.68 -8.05
CA LEU A 76 2.32 -1.43 -7.30
C LEU A 76 3.44 -1.09 -8.29
N VAL A 77 3.78 0.19 -8.36
CA VAL A 77 4.79 0.69 -9.28
C VAL A 77 6.12 0.81 -8.55
N PRO A 78 7.16 0.03 -8.92
CA PRO A 78 8.46 0.12 -8.27
C PRO A 78 9.16 1.43 -8.61
N ARG A 79 9.68 2.08 -7.58
CA ARG A 79 10.51 3.30 -7.64
C ARG A 79 11.78 3.08 -6.83
N ALA A 80 12.92 3.51 -7.36
CA ALA A 80 14.17 3.48 -6.60
C ALA A 80 14.07 4.40 -5.38
N SER A 81 14.49 3.93 -4.20
CA SER A 81 14.71 4.83 -3.07
C SER A 81 15.94 5.68 -3.36
N THR A 82 15.74 6.98 -3.60
CA THR A 82 16.81 7.98 -3.59
C THR A 82 17.32 8.22 -2.18
#